data_AF-A0A972F6H5-F1
#
_entry.id   AF-A0A972F6H5-F1
#
_cell.length_a   1.000
_cell.length_b   1.000
_cell.length_c   1.000
_cell.angle_alpha   90.00
_cell.angle_beta   90.00
_cell.angle_gamma   90.00
#
_symmetry.space_group_name_H-M   'P 1'
#
loop_
_entity.id
_entity.type
_entity.pdbx_description
1 polymer ?
#
loop_
_entity_poly.entity_id
_entity_poly.type
_entity_poly.pdbx_seq_one_letter_code
_entity_poly.pdbx_strand_id
1 'polypeptide(L)'
;MSFSVGSLSLYRSCVKNILPNTASLKRIEDTLRTEIDEKSLLPIEKRTPLVCVGGTSRAVLKLAKRQFDLSETCRCVTAQQFKRLCSVLRRGDKEAADLILKTDADRIHTLVPGIMILRHIRSHFAANKLIVGNYGIREGYLCQRILKNNTYTHKTGS
;
A
#
# COMPACT_ATOMS: atom_id res chain seq x y z
N MET A 1 5.48 5.73 14.10
CA MET A 1 5.98 4.34 14.04
C MET A 1 6.40 4.05 12.61
N SER A 2 7.54 3.39 12.42
CA SER A 2 8.03 2.94 11.11
C SER A 2 8.54 1.52 11.27
N PHE A 3 8.31 0.69 10.26
CA PHE A 3 8.77 -0.70 10.24
C PHE A 3 9.84 -0.86 9.16
N SER A 4 10.81 -1.74 9.41
CA SER A 4 11.87 -2.07 8.45
C SER A 4 11.39 -3.04 7.36
N VAL A 5 10.17 -2.81 6.85
CA VAL A 5 9.51 -3.66 5.85
C VAL A 5 9.05 -2.80 4.70
N GLY A 6 9.47 -3.17 3.49
CA GLY A 6 9.07 -2.51 2.26
C GLY A 6 8.91 -3.51 1.12
N SER A 7 8.05 -3.17 0.16
CA SER A 7 7.75 -4.04 -1.00
C SER A 7 8.99 -4.54 -1.75
N LEU A 8 9.98 -3.66 -1.98
CA LEU A 8 11.24 -4.04 -2.64
C LEU A 8 12.16 -4.86 -1.73
N SER A 9 12.20 -4.54 -0.44
CA SER A 9 12.97 -5.31 0.54
C SER A 9 12.44 -6.75 0.62
N LEU A 10 11.13 -6.91 0.76
CA LEU A 10 10.45 -8.22 0.75
C LEU A 10 10.64 -8.98 -0.56
N TYR A 11 10.64 -8.28 -1.71
CA TYR A 11 10.95 -8.93 -2.97
C TYR A 11 12.36 -9.53 -2.95
N ARG A 12 13.37 -8.73 -2.57
CA ARG A 12 14.78 -9.17 -2.55
C ARG A 12 15.04 -10.29 -1.54
N SER A 13 14.38 -10.28 -0.38
CA SER A 13 14.62 -11.27 0.67
C SER A 13 13.79 -12.55 0.53
N CYS A 14 12.55 -12.44 0.04
CA CYS A 14 11.61 -13.56 0.07
C CYS A 14 11.32 -14.17 -1.31
N VAL A 15 11.57 -13.46 -2.41
CA VAL A 15 11.15 -13.85 -3.76
C VAL A 15 12.35 -14.24 -4.61
N LYS A 16 12.34 -15.45 -5.17
CA LYS A 16 13.45 -15.98 -5.99
C LYS A 16 13.26 -15.79 -7.50
N ASN A 17 12.01 -15.63 -7.94
CA ASN A 17 11.62 -15.51 -9.35
C ASN A 17 10.99 -14.13 -9.61
N ILE A 18 10.70 -13.79 -10.87
CA ILE A 18 10.06 -12.51 -11.23
C ILE A 18 8.79 -12.23 -10.40
N LEU A 19 7.96 -13.27 -10.22
CA LEU A 19 6.75 -13.23 -9.41
C LEU A 19 6.85 -14.15 -8.17
N PRO A 20 6.20 -13.79 -7.05
CA PRO A 20 6.16 -14.64 -5.87
C PRO A 20 5.39 -15.95 -6.12
N ASN A 21 6.03 -17.07 -5.82
CA ASN A 21 5.35 -18.36 -5.72
C ASN A 21 4.75 -18.59 -4.32
N THR A 22 3.98 -19.65 -4.13
CA THR A 22 3.33 -20.00 -2.86
C THR A 22 4.29 -20.02 -1.66
N ALA A 23 5.49 -20.58 -1.83
CA ALA A 23 6.53 -20.58 -0.80
C ALA A 23 7.05 -19.17 -0.48
N SER A 24 7.18 -18.30 -1.48
CA SER A 24 7.58 -16.90 -1.31
C SER A 24 6.50 -16.09 -0.59
N LEU A 25 5.23 -16.32 -0.93
CA LEU A 25 4.09 -15.70 -0.24
C LEU A 25 4.10 -16.08 1.26
N LYS A 26 4.33 -17.36 1.58
CA LYS A 26 4.42 -17.80 2.98
C LYS A 26 5.55 -17.10 3.73
N ARG A 27 6.75 -17.02 3.13
CA ARG A 27 7.88 -16.27 3.73
C ARG A 27 7.55 -14.80 3.96
N ILE A 28 6.87 -14.15 3.01
CA ILE A 28 6.44 -12.75 3.17
C ILE A 28 5.46 -12.63 4.34
N GLU A 29 4.48 -13.52 4.47
CA GLU A 29 3.53 -13.50 5.60
C GLU A 29 4.23 -13.71 6.94
N ASP A 30 5.20 -14.63 7.02
CA ASP A 30 5.98 -14.86 8.23
C ASP A 30 6.82 -13.63 8.61
N THR A 31 7.52 -13.01 7.64
CA THR A 31 8.26 -11.76 7.88
C THR A 31 7.34 -10.63 8.32
N LEU A 32 6.15 -10.50 7.73
CA LEU A 32 5.19 -9.47 8.14
C LEU A 32 4.69 -9.68 9.56
N ARG A 33 4.41 -10.92 9.96
CA ARG A 33 4.00 -11.25 11.32
C ARG A 33 5.08 -10.87 12.33
N THR A 34 6.33 -11.26 12.09
CA THR A 34 7.44 -10.95 12.99
C THR A 34 7.77 -9.45 13.04
N GLU A 35 7.75 -8.76 11.90
CA GLU A 35 8.13 -7.34 11.89
C GLU A 35 6.98 -6.40 12.28
N ILE A 36 5.73 -6.76 12.02
CA ILE A 36 4.58 -5.92 12.30
C ILE A 36 3.90 -6.39 13.58
N ASP A 37 3.49 -7.65 13.72
CA ASP A 37 2.66 -8.04 14.87
C ASP A 37 3.49 -8.10 16.17
N GLU A 38 4.73 -8.61 16.13
CA GLU A 38 5.58 -8.70 17.34
C GLU A 38 6.18 -7.34 17.74
N LYS A 39 6.39 -6.42 16.79
CA LYS A 39 6.95 -5.08 17.05
C LYS A 39 5.89 -3.99 17.15
N SER A 40 4.67 -4.24 16.70
CA SER A 40 3.57 -3.29 16.81
C SER A 40 3.00 -3.35 18.22
N LEU A 41 3.17 -2.27 18.95
CA LEU A 41 2.47 -2.01 20.21
C LEU A 41 1.00 -1.57 19.99
N LEU A 42 0.47 -1.70 18.76
CA LEU A 42 -0.89 -1.26 18.46
C LEU A 42 -1.89 -2.35 18.80
N PRO A 43 -2.92 -2.05 19.61
CA PRO A 43 -4.00 -2.98 19.85
C PRO A 43 -4.75 -3.26 18.55
N ILE A 44 -5.16 -4.52 18.39
CA ILE A 44 -6.02 -4.96 17.30
C ILE A 44 -7.39 -4.30 17.51
N GLU A 45 -7.61 -3.18 16.86
CA GLU A 45 -8.84 -2.41 16.94
C GLU A 45 -9.41 -2.16 15.54
N LYS A 46 -10.74 -2.12 15.47
CA LYS A 46 -11.44 -1.78 14.24
C LYS A 46 -11.22 -0.31 13.91
N ARG A 47 -10.37 -0.03 12.91
CA ARG A 47 -10.10 1.31 12.40
C ARG A 47 -10.42 1.37 10.92
N THR A 48 -11.45 2.15 10.57
CA THR A 48 -11.92 2.30 9.19
C THR A 48 -12.39 3.74 8.94
N PRO A 49 -12.14 4.33 7.76
CA PRO A 49 -11.38 3.79 6.63
C PRO A 49 -9.87 3.81 6.85
N LEU A 50 -9.14 2.91 6.18
CA LEU A 50 -7.68 2.96 6.12
C LEU A 50 -7.26 3.91 5.00
N VAL A 51 -6.59 5.01 5.34
CA VAL A 51 -6.04 5.94 4.35
C VAL A 51 -4.62 5.50 3.99
N CYS A 52 -4.38 5.21 2.72
CA CYS A 52 -3.10 4.71 2.22
C CYS A 52 -2.48 5.69 1.24
N VAL A 53 -1.19 5.97 1.41
CA VAL A 53 -0.40 6.80 0.50
C VAL A 53 0.78 5.99 -0.04
N GLY A 54 1.18 6.25 -1.28
CA GLY A 54 2.33 5.61 -1.93
C GLY A 54 2.01 4.87 -3.23
N GLY A 55 3.06 4.37 -3.89
CA GLY A 55 2.94 3.75 -5.22
C GLY A 55 2.08 2.48 -5.23
N THR A 56 2.20 1.64 -4.20
CA THR A 56 1.42 0.39 -4.11
C THR A 56 -0.08 0.65 -4.00
N SER A 57 -0.51 1.56 -3.12
CA SER A 57 -1.94 1.87 -2.96
C SER A 57 -2.51 2.50 -4.22
N ARG A 58 -1.75 3.37 -4.89
CA ARG A 58 -2.13 3.97 -6.18
C ARG A 58 -2.25 2.91 -7.29
N ALA A 59 -1.32 1.96 -7.37
CA ALA A 59 -1.39 0.86 -8.33
C ALA A 59 -2.60 -0.06 -8.07
N VAL A 60 -2.89 -0.36 -6.80
CA VAL A 60 -4.10 -1.11 -6.41
C VAL A 60 -5.38 -0.37 -6.81
N LEU A 61 -5.44 0.95 -6.61
CA LEU A 61 -6.59 1.74 -7.05
C LEU A 61 -6.74 1.74 -8.57
N LYS A 62 -5.64 1.88 -9.32
CA LYS A 62 -5.64 1.80 -10.79
C LYS A 62 -6.17 0.44 -11.28
N LEU A 63 -5.74 -0.65 -10.64
CA LEU A 63 -6.27 -1.99 -10.89
C LEU A 63 -7.76 -2.11 -10.53
N ALA A 64 -8.17 -1.60 -9.38
CA ALA A 64 -9.56 -1.64 -8.93
C ALA A 64 -10.49 -0.89 -9.90
N LYS A 65 -10.07 0.30 -10.36
CA LYS A 65 -10.82 1.07 -11.35
C LYS A 65 -11.05 0.30 -12.63
N ARG A 66 -10.01 -0.34 -13.16
CA ARG A 66 -10.08 -1.14 -14.39
C ARG A 66 -10.87 -2.44 -14.24
N GLN A 67 -10.75 -3.11 -13.11
CA GLN A 67 -11.39 -4.42 -12.89
C GLN A 67 -12.88 -4.32 -12.54
N PHE A 68 -13.31 -3.19 -11.98
CA PHE A 68 -14.68 -2.98 -11.48
C PHE A 68 -15.35 -1.76 -12.10
N ASP A 69 -14.82 -1.23 -13.21
CA ASP A 69 -15.32 -0.05 -13.94
C ASP A 69 -15.68 1.12 -13.01
N LEU A 70 -14.80 1.41 -12.04
CA LEU A 70 -15.02 2.50 -11.10
C LEU A 70 -14.73 3.84 -11.77
N SER A 71 -15.47 4.87 -11.35
CA SER A 71 -15.23 6.25 -11.80
C SER A 71 -13.77 6.68 -11.60
N GLU A 72 -13.26 7.51 -12.52
CA GLU A 72 -11.92 8.06 -12.41
C GLU A 72 -11.71 8.97 -11.19
N THR A 73 -12.79 9.50 -10.61
CA THR A 73 -12.71 10.26 -9.36
C THR A 73 -12.76 9.36 -8.13
N CYS A 74 -13.07 8.07 -8.29
CA CYS A 74 -13.12 7.10 -7.20
C CYS A 74 -11.73 6.89 -6.60
N ARG A 75 -11.65 7.03 -5.28
CA ARG A 75 -10.43 6.82 -4.49
C ARG A 75 -10.59 5.72 -3.44
N CYS A 76 -11.72 5.05 -3.42
CA CYS A 76 -12.06 4.07 -2.42
C CYS A 76 -12.05 2.67 -3.04
N VAL A 77 -11.39 1.74 -2.36
CA VAL A 77 -11.46 0.31 -2.67
C VAL A 77 -12.09 -0.39 -1.48
N THR A 78 -13.20 -1.10 -1.72
CA THR A 78 -13.88 -1.85 -0.65
C THR A 78 -13.06 -3.07 -0.23
N ALA A 79 -13.34 -3.55 0.97
CA ALA A 79 -12.79 -4.80 1.48
C ALA A 79 -12.95 -5.99 0.51
N GLN A 80 -14.09 -6.09 -0.18
CA GLN A 80 -14.39 -7.19 -1.09
C GLN A 80 -13.60 -7.06 -2.39
N GLN A 81 -13.60 -5.86 -3.00
CA GLN A 81 -12.82 -5.56 -4.20
C GLN A 81 -11.32 -5.80 -3.96
N PHE A 82 -10.79 -5.33 -2.84
CA PHE A 82 -9.39 -5.55 -2.46
C PHE A 82 -9.07 -7.04 -2.28
N LYS A 83 -9.94 -7.81 -1.63
CA LYS A 83 -9.76 -9.27 -1.48
C LYS A 83 -9.72 -9.98 -2.84
N ARG A 84 -10.59 -9.60 -3.78
CA ARG A 84 -10.61 -10.15 -5.14
C ARG A 84 -9.30 -9.85 -5.88
N LEU A 85 -8.82 -8.60 -5.84
CA LEU A 85 -7.54 -8.23 -6.44
C LEU A 85 -6.36 -9.00 -5.83
N CYS A 86 -6.30 -9.11 -4.50
CA CYS A 86 -5.29 -9.92 -3.82
C CYS A 86 -5.33 -11.38 -4.26
N SER A 87 -6.52 -11.95 -4.44
CA SER A 87 -6.66 -13.35 -4.83
C SER A 87 -6.13 -13.61 -6.25
N VAL A 88 -6.36 -12.69 -7.19
CA VAL A 88 -5.86 -12.81 -8.56
C VAL A 88 -4.33 -12.64 -8.57
N LEU A 89 -3.83 -11.56 -7.97
CA LEU A 89 -2.40 -11.23 -8.02
C LEU A 89 -1.50 -12.23 -7.28
N ARG A 90 -2.04 -12.95 -6.29
CA ARG A 90 -1.33 -14.00 -5.56
C ARG A 90 -1.22 -15.31 -6.32
N ARG A 91 -1.99 -15.53 -7.40
CA ARG A 91 -1.84 -16.75 -8.21
C ARG A 91 -0.46 -16.82 -8.85
N GLY A 92 0.13 -15.66 -9.16
CA GLY A 92 1.46 -15.58 -9.75
C GLY A 92 1.54 -16.23 -11.14
N ASP A 93 0.39 -16.40 -11.78
CA ASP A 93 0.25 -16.95 -13.12
C ASP A 93 0.38 -15.85 -14.19
N LYS A 94 0.24 -16.25 -15.45
CA LYS A 94 0.33 -15.33 -16.58
C LYS A 94 -0.73 -14.23 -16.52
N GLU A 95 -1.94 -14.53 -16.03
CA GLU A 95 -3.00 -13.53 -15.86
C GLU A 95 -2.60 -12.44 -14.86
N ALA A 96 -2.05 -12.84 -13.71
CA ALA A 96 -1.52 -11.91 -12.71
C ALA A 96 -0.39 -11.05 -13.29
N ALA A 97 0.54 -11.66 -14.05
CA ALA A 97 1.62 -10.94 -14.72
C ALA A 97 1.08 -9.90 -15.72
N ASP A 98 0.17 -10.29 -16.60
CA ASP A 98 -0.42 -9.43 -17.62
C ASP A 98 -1.19 -8.26 -17.01
N LEU A 99 -1.91 -8.50 -15.91
CA LEU A 99 -2.61 -7.44 -15.17
C LEU A 99 -1.64 -6.40 -14.59
N ILE A 100 -0.51 -6.86 -14.04
CA ILE A 100 0.51 -5.96 -13.51
C ILE A 100 1.16 -5.17 -14.66
N LEU A 101 1.58 -5.85 -15.73
CA LEU A 101 2.24 -5.21 -16.88
C LEU A 101 1.35 -4.16 -17.56
N LYS A 102 0.05 -4.46 -17.74
CA LYS A 102 -0.91 -3.49 -18.30
C LYS A 102 -1.09 -2.28 -17.38
N THR A 103 -0.94 -2.46 -16.07
CA THR A 103 -1.17 -1.40 -15.09
C THR A 103 0.07 -0.53 -14.91
N ASP A 104 1.19 -1.16 -14.59
CA ASP A 104 2.46 -0.52 -14.28
C ASP A 104 3.56 -1.59 -14.34
N ALA A 105 4.24 -1.70 -15.48
CA ALA A 105 5.24 -2.74 -15.73
C ALA A 105 6.44 -2.67 -14.78
N ASP A 106 6.84 -1.46 -14.38
CA ASP A 106 7.95 -1.23 -13.42
C ASP A 106 7.67 -1.84 -12.04
N ARG A 107 6.40 -2.17 -11.77
CA ARG A 107 5.94 -2.73 -10.50
C ARG A 107 5.82 -4.25 -10.51
N ILE A 108 6.24 -4.94 -11.57
CA ILE A 108 6.13 -6.42 -11.67
C ILE A 108 6.70 -7.15 -10.46
N HIS A 109 7.85 -6.69 -9.95
CA HIS A 109 8.52 -7.28 -8.79
C HIS A 109 7.93 -6.83 -7.45
N THR A 110 7.38 -5.62 -7.38
CA THR A 110 7.07 -4.97 -6.09
C THR A 110 5.58 -4.89 -5.79
N LEU A 111 4.71 -5.11 -6.77
CA LEU A 111 3.26 -4.96 -6.57
C LEU A 111 2.70 -6.07 -5.68
N VAL A 112 3.04 -7.34 -5.95
CA VAL A 112 2.55 -8.47 -5.15
C VAL A 112 3.03 -8.37 -3.70
N PRO A 113 4.33 -8.21 -3.38
CA PRO A 113 4.77 -8.01 -2.00
C PRO A 113 4.15 -6.77 -1.34
N GLY A 114 4.00 -5.67 -2.09
CA GLY A 114 3.35 -4.47 -1.58
C GLY A 114 1.88 -4.70 -1.19
N ILE A 115 1.14 -5.46 -2.00
CA ILE A 115 -0.26 -5.79 -1.71
C ILE A 115 -0.38 -6.73 -0.51
N MET A 116 0.61 -7.61 -0.29
CA MET A 116 0.66 -8.43 0.91
C MET A 116 0.82 -7.59 2.17
N ILE A 117 1.68 -6.55 2.15
CA ILE A 117 1.78 -5.58 3.25
C ILE A 117 0.42 -4.92 3.49
N LEU A 118 -0.22 -4.37 2.44
CA LEU A 118 -1.52 -3.71 2.56
C LEU A 118 -2.60 -4.65 3.11
N ARG A 119 -2.60 -5.92 2.68
CA ARG A 119 -3.51 -6.94 3.19
C ARG A 119 -3.28 -7.23 4.66
N HIS A 120 -2.02 -7.37 5.10
CA HIS A 120 -1.68 -7.63 6.49
C HIS A 120 -2.16 -6.49 7.39
N ILE A 121 -1.79 -5.25 7.05
CA ILE A 121 -2.20 -4.03 7.78
C ILE A 121 -3.73 -3.91 7.82
N ARG A 122 -4.41 -4.10 6.69
CA ARG A 122 -5.86 -4.01 6.63
C ARG A 122 -6.53 -5.06 7.52
N SER A 123 -6.02 -6.30 7.54
CA SER A 123 -6.52 -7.35 8.43
C SER A 123 -6.28 -6.99 9.90
N HIS A 124 -5.08 -6.49 10.23
CA HIS A 124 -4.72 -6.06 11.58
C HIS A 124 -5.67 -4.98 12.13
N PHE A 125 -6.12 -4.03 11.29
CA PHE A 125 -7.08 -2.99 11.70
C PHE A 125 -8.56 -3.30 11.39
N ALA A 126 -8.87 -4.52 10.93
CA ALA A 126 -10.21 -4.91 10.47
C ALA A 126 -10.88 -3.87 9.55
N ALA A 127 -10.09 -3.23 8.67
CA ALA A 127 -10.56 -2.11 7.86
C ALA A 127 -11.50 -2.59 6.73
N ASN A 128 -12.64 -1.91 6.60
CA ASN A 128 -13.67 -2.25 5.62
C ASN A 128 -13.53 -1.50 4.29
N LYS A 129 -12.79 -0.38 4.29
CA LYS A 129 -12.53 0.46 3.13
C LYS A 129 -11.08 0.93 3.15
N LEU A 130 -10.44 0.94 1.99
CA LEU A 130 -9.14 1.58 1.76
C LEU A 130 -9.38 2.83 0.91
N ILE A 131 -8.87 3.97 1.36
CA ILE A 131 -8.91 5.24 0.63
C ILE A 131 -7.50 5.58 0.22
N VAL A 132 -7.28 5.87 -1.06
CA VAL A 132 -5.97 6.31 -1.55
C VAL A 132 -5.87 7.83 -1.50
N GLY A 133 -4.90 8.32 -0.73
CA GLY A 133 -4.62 9.75 -0.61
C GLY A 133 -3.95 10.29 -1.87
N ASN A 134 -4.29 11.52 -2.24
CA ASN A 134 -3.63 12.24 -3.35
C ASN A 134 -2.20 12.63 -2.99
N TYR A 135 -2.02 13.07 -1.75
CA TYR A 135 -0.79 13.69 -1.25
C TYR A 135 -0.01 12.69 -0.39
N GLY A 136 1.30 12.65 -0.58
CA GLY A 136 2.22 11.83 0.20
C GLY A 136 3.15 12.68 1.05
N ILE A 137 4.31 12.10 1.36
CA ILE A 137 5.31 12.70 2.24
C ILE A 137 5.90 13.98 1.64
N ARG A 138 6.12 14.01 0.33
CA ARG A 138 6.72 15.17 -0.36
C ARG A 138 5.84 16.41 -0.22
N GLU A 139 4.55 16.24 -0.40
CA GLU A 139 3.56 17.30 -0.29
C GLU A 139 3.38 17.73 1.17
N GLY A 140 3.39 16.78 2.11
CA GLY A 140 3.41 17.09 3.55
C GLY A 140 4.64 17.91 3.96
N TYR A 141 5.82 17.58 3.44
CA TYR A 141 7.06 18.33 3.68
C TYR A 141 7.00 19.75 3.10
N LEU A 142 6.48 19.88 1.87
CA LEU A 142 6.27 21.19 1.25
C LEU A 142 5.32 22.06 2.09
N CYS A 143 4.17 21.50 2.48
CA CYS A 143 3.21 22.19 3.35
C CYS A 143 3.87 22.63 4.66
N GLN A 144 4.66 21.75 5.29
CA GLN A 144 5.36 22.10 6.54
C GLN A 144 6.32 23.28 6.35
N ARG A 145 7.05 23.36 5.24
CA ARG A 145 7.97 24.48 4.97
C ARG A 145 7.24 25.78 4.66
N ILE A 146 6.18 25.74 3.86
CA ILE A 146 5.38 26.93 3.54
C ILE A 146 4.71 27.48 4.79
N LEU A 147 4.09 26.61 5.60
CA LEU A 147 3.40 27.02 6.83
C LEU A 147 4.39 27.56 7.88
N LYS A 148 5.59 26.98 8.01
CA LYS A 148 6.64 27.50 8.91
C LYS A 148 7.23 28.84 8.43
N ASN A 149 7.33 29.06 7.12
CA ASN A 149 7.80 30.34 6.58
C ASN A 149 6.74 31.45 6.71
N ASN A 150 5.44 31.13 6.68
CA ASN A 150 4.36 32.10 6.90
C ASN A 150 4.15 32.47 8.38
N THR A 151 4.80 31.80 9.33
CA THR A 151 4.77 32.18 10.76
C THR A 151 5.89 33.15 11.16
N TYR A 152 6.79 33.54 10.24
CA TYR A 152 7.78 34.59 10.44
C TYR A 152 7.52 35.76 9.49
N THR A 153 6.49 36.56 9.74
CA THR A 153 6.42 37.99 9.35
C THR A 153 5.09 38.60 9.83
N HIS A 154 5.06 38.97 11.10
CA HIS A 154 4.44 40.22 11.55
C HIS A 154 5.19 40.67 12.81
N LYS A 155 6.45 41.12 12.63
CA LYS A 155 6.99 42.11 13.56
C LYS A 155 6.40 43.45 13.12
N THR A 156 5.30 43.83 13.77
CA THR A 156 4.81 45.21 13.75
C THR A 156 5.93 46.10 14.28
N GLY A 157 6.45 46.97 13.41
CA GLY A 157 7.25 48.11 13.84
C GLY A 157 6.41 48.98 14.76
N SER A 158 7.00 49.34 15.90
CA SER A 158 6.58 50.41 16.79
C SER A 158 7.80 51.29 17.00
#